data_AF-A0A6B2TJT0-F1
#
_entry.id   AF-A0A6B2TJT0-F1
#
_cell.length_a   1.000
_cell.length_b   1.000
_cell.length_c   1.000
_cell.angle_alpha   90.00
_cell.angle_beta   90.00
_cell.angle_gamma   90.00
#
_symmetry.space_group_name_H-M   'P 1'
#
loop_
_entity.id
_entity.type
_entity.pdbx_description
1 polymer ?
#
loop_
_entity_poly.entity_id
_entity_poly.type
_entity_poly.pdbx_seq_one_letter_code
_entity_poly.pdbx_strand_id
1 'polypeptide(L)' 'DVAEAQEHALAARESATAAREHWLALKEQRLTGIAAELAAHLSDGEPCAVCGATEHPAPARKVAGHVDRQAEEAALAAHR' A
#
# COMPACT_ATOMS: atom_id res chain seq x y z
N ASP A 1 -34.83 -15.25 10.87
CA ASP A 1 -35.90 -14.26 10.60
C ASP A 1 -35.52 -13.45 9.34
N VAL A 2 -36.47 -12.87 8.59
CA VAL A 2 -36.14 -11.98 7.45
C VAL A 2 -35.45 -10.70 7.93
N ALA A 3 -35.85 -10.16 9.09
CA ALA A 3 -35.23 -8.97 9.67
C ALA A 3 -33.77 -9.22 10.06
N GLU A 4 -33.52 -10.33 10.77
CA GLU A 4 -32.18 -10.79 11.14
C GLU A 4 -31.28 -11.01 9.91
N ALA A 5 -31.83 -11.62 8.84
CA ALA A 5 -31.09 -11.80 7.59
C ALA A 5 -30.73 -10.47 6.91
N GLN A 6 -31.61 -9.47 6.99
CA GLN A 6 -31.36 -8.13 6.46
C GLN A 6 -30.29 -7.38 7.26
N GLU A 7 -30.32 -7.48 8.60
CA GLU A 7 -29.30 -6.90 9.48
C GLU A 7 -27.91 -7.51 9.22
N HIS A 8 -27.85 -8.84 9.09
CA HIS A 8 -26.59 -9.52 8.77
C HIS A 8 -26.05 -9.12 7.40
N ALA A 9 -26.92 -8.98 6.39
CA ALA A 9 -26.52 -8.54 5.07
C ALA A 9 -26.00 -7.09 5.06
N LEU A 10 -26.62 -6.20 5.86
CA LEU A 10 -26.16 -4.83 6.02
C LEU A 10 -24.79 -4.78 6.69
N ALA A 11 -24.62 -5.47 7.82
CA ALA A 11 -23.35 -5.51 8.56
C ALA A 11 -22.21 -6.09 7.71
N ALA A 12 -22.48 -7.16 6.95
CA ALA A 12 -21.50 -7.74 6.03
C ALA A 12 -21.07 -6.74 4.94
N ARG A 13 -22.03 -5.98 4.38
CA ARG A 13 -21.73 -4.94 3.38
C ARG A 13 -20.92 -3.80 3.97
N GLU A 14 -21.24 -3.34 5.16
CA GLU A 14 -20.49 -2.28 5.85
C GLU A 14 -19.06 -2.71 6.13
N SER A 15 -18.87 -3.92 6.65
CA SER A 15 -17.53 -4.49 6.89
C SER A 15 -16.73 -4.61 5.59
N ALA A 16 -17.34 -5.06 4.50
CA ALA A 16 -16.68 -5.20 3.20
C ALA A 16 -16.25 -3.83 2.63
N THR A 17 -17.11 -2.81 2.74
CA THR A 17 -16.78 -1.44 2.34
C THR A 17 -15.64 -0.88 3.16
N ALA A 18 -15.68 -1.01 4.49
CA ALA A 18 -14.64 -0.51 5.37
C ALA A 18 -13.27 -1.16 5.10
N ALA A 19 -13.24 -2.48 4.89
CA ALA A 19 -12.01 -3.20 4.53
C ALA A 19 -11.44 -2.72 3.17
N ARG A 20 -12.32 -2.48 2.19
CA ARG A 20 -11.92 -1.94 0.88
C ARG A 20 -11.34 -0.54 0.99
N GLU A 21 -11.98 0.35 1.74
CA GLU A 21 -11.51 1.72 1.96
C GLU A 21 -10.15 1.74 2.64
N HIS A 22 -9.97 0.90 3.66
CA HIS A 22 -8.69 0.76 4.34
C HIS A 22 -7.57 0.29 3.40
N TRP A 23 -7.82 -0.75 2.59
CA TRP A 23 -6.87 -1.22 1.59
C TRP A 23 -6.51 -0.12 0.57
N LEU A 24 -7.50 0.60 0.05
CA LEU A 24 -7.26 1.69 -0.90
C LEU A 24 -6.43 2.83 -0.30
N ALA A 25 -6.68 3.20 0.96
CA ALA A 25 -5.90 4.22 1.65
C ALA A 25 -4.43 3.81 1.82
N LEU A 26 -4.18 2.56 2.21
CA LEU A 26 -2.81 2.03 2.33
C LEU A 26 -2.10 1.96 0.98
N LYS A 27 -2.81 1.54 -0.06
CA LYS A 27 -2.29 1.53 -1.43
C LYS A 27 -1.90 2.92 -1.90
N GLU A 28 -2.75 3.92 -1.67
CA GLU A 28 -2.45 5.31 -2.02
C GLU A 28 -1.21 5.82 -1.26
N GLN A 29 -1.17 5.62 0.05
CA GLN A 29 -0.03 6.02 0.88
C GLN A 29 1.29 5.38 0.42
N ARG A 30 1.25 4.11 0.02
CA ARG A 30 2.40 3.41 -0.55
C ARG A 30 2.83 4.01 -1.88
N LEU A 31 1.89 4.29 -2.78
CA LEU A 31 2.17 4.91 -4.08
C LEU A 31 2.81 6.30 -3.92
N THR A 32 2.35 7.09 -2.95
CA THR A 32 3.00 8.38 -2.61
C THR A 32 4.43 8.18 -2.09
N GLY A 33 4.72 7.05 -1.44
CA GLY A 33 6.05 6.70 -0.93
C GLY A 33 6.92 5.87 -1.88
N ILE A 34 6.48 5.58 -3.11
CA ILE A 34 7.15 4.59 -3.98
C ILE A 34 8.57 4.99 -4.36
N ALA A 35 8.85 6.28 -4.50
CA ALA A 35 10.19 6.78 -4.81
C ALA A 35 11.20 6.38 -3.73
N ALA A 36 10.78 6.41 -2.45
CA ALA A 36 11.62 6.00 -1.33
C ALA A 36 11.79 4.47 -1.24
N GLU A 37 10.80 3.69 -1.69
CA GLU A 37 10.98 2.23 -1.86
C GLU A 37 12.03 1.93 -2.93
N LEU A 38 11.91 2.57 -4.10
CA LEU A 38 12.84 2.36 -5.21
C LEU A 38 14.26 2.81 -4.83
N ALA A 39 14.38 3.96 -4.17
CA ALA A 39 15.65 4.50 -3.73
C ALA A 39 16.39 3.59 -2.73
N ALA A 40 15.67 2.81 -1.93
CA ALA A 40 16.26 1.85 -0.98
C ALA A 40 16.98 0.67 -1.66
N HIS A 41 16.79 0.50 -2.97
CA HIS A 41 17.44 -0.53 -3.79
C HIS A 41 18.59 0.02 -4.66
N LEU A 42 18.94 1.30 -4.52
CA LEU A 42 20.08 1.87 -5.23
C LEU A 42 21.39 1.39 -4.60
N SER A 43 22.33 0.97 -5.45
CA SER A 43 23.71 0.67 -5.06
C SER A 43 24.65 1.64 -5.79
N ASP A 44 25.68 2.11 -5.10
CA ASP A 44 26.66 3.02 -5.68
C ASP A 44 27.38 2.38 -6.87
N GLY A 45 27.38 3.08 -8.01
CA GLY A 45 28.04 2.62 -9.24
C GLY A 45 27.27 1.55 -10.03
N GLU A 46 26.15 1.02 -9.52
CA GLU A 46 25.29 0.12 -10.27
C GLU A 46 24.20 0.88 -11.05
N PRO A 47 23.85 0.44 -12.27
CA PRO A 47 22.80 1.09 -13.05
C PRO A 47 21.42 0.88 -12.38
N CYS A 48 20.71 1.97 -12.13
CA CYS A 48 19.34 1.93 -11.62
C CYS A 48 18.41 1.16 -12.57
N ALA A 49 17.63 0.22 -12.03
CA ALA A 49 16.71 -0.62 -12.81
C ALA A 49 15.57 0.16 -13.52
N VAL A 50 15.32 1.41 -13.13
CA VAL A 50 14.24 2.25 -13.70
C VAL A 50 14.74 3.13 -14.85
N CYS A 51 15.88 3.80 -14.67
CA CYS A 51 16.38 4.80 -15.63
C CYS A 51 17.78 4.51 -16.19
N GLY A 52 18.52 3.55 -15.61
CA GLY A 52 19.88 3.18 -16.02
C GLY A 52 21.01 4.06 -15.49
N ALA A 53 20.72 5.15 -14.78
CA ALA A 53 21.75 6.02 -14.19
C ALA A 53 22.46 5.36 -13.01
N THR A 54 23.76 5.63 -12.86
CA THR A 54 24.61 5.12 -11.77
C THR A 54 24.69 6.06 -10.56
N GLU A 55 24.14 7.27 -10.66
CA GLU A 55 24.21 8.29 -9.61
C GLU A 55 22.83 8.88 -9.30
N HIS A 56 22.53 9.03 -8.01
CA HIS A 56 21.33 9.69 -7.48
C HIS A 56 21.75 10.60 -6.32
N PRO A 57 22.08 11.89 -6.57
CA PRO A 57 22.66 12.77 -5.54
C PRO A 57 21.69 13.15 -4.41
N ALA A 58 20.39 12.99 -4.63
CA ALA A 58 19.34 13.26 -3.64
C ALA A 58 18.25 12.18 -3.70
N PRO A 59 18.53 10.94 -3.27
CA PRO A 59 17.58 9.85 -3.32
C PRO A 59 16.45 10.10 -2.31
N ALA A 60 15.23 9.73 -2.68
CA ALA A 60 14.08 9.83 -1.79
C ALA A 60 14.27 8.96 -0.54
N ARG A 61 13.80 9.43 0.61
CA ARG A 61 13.95 8.73 1.91
C ARG A 61 12.60 8.32 2.45
N LYS A 62 12.54 7.15 3.07
CA LYS A 62 11.35 6.72 3.83
C LYS A 62 11.16 7.66 5.01
N VAL A 63 9.93 8.11 5.21
CA VAL A 63 9.52 8.84 6.41
C VAL A 63 8.94 7.87 7.43
N ALA A 64 8.91 8.25 8.71
CA ALA A 64 8.27 7.46 9.75
C ALA A 64 6.78 7.23 9.39
N GLY A 65 6.31 5.99 9.50
CA GLY A 65 4.95 5.62 9.10
C GLY A 65 4.78 5.35 7.60
N HIS A 66 5.86 5.15 6.84
CA HIS A 66 5.79 4.67 5.46
C HIS A 66 5.06 3.32 5.41
N VAL A 67 4.02 3.23 4.58
CA VAL A 67 3.32 1.98 4.29
C VAL A 67 4.14 1.22 3.27
N ASP A 68 4.58 0.04 3.65
CA ASP A 68 5.28 -0.86 2.75
C ASP A 68 4.32 -1.80 2.02
N ARG A 69 4.89 -2.59 1.10
CA ARG A 69 4.17 -3.58 0.32
C ARG A 69 3.46 -4.62 1.20
N GLN A 70 4.08 -5.04 2.29
CA GLN A 70 3.52 -6.07 3.17
C GLN A 70 2.26 -5.57 3.88
N ALA A 71 2.25 -4.33 4.33
CA ALA A 71 1.07 -3.69 4.91
C ALA A 71 -0.08 -3.56 3.88
N GLU A 72 0.21 -3.17 2.63
CA GLU A 72 -0.80 -3.15 1.56
C GLU A 72 -1.36 -4.56 1.28
N GLU A 73 -0.49 -5.57 1.18
CA GLU A 73 -0.86 -6.96 0.92
C GLU A 73 -1.72 -7.56 2.04
N ALA A 74 -1.41 -7.26 3.29
CA ALA A 74 -2.21 -7.69 4.44
C ALA A 74 -3.63 -7.08 4.40
N ALA A 75 -3.75 -5.80 4.06
CA ALA A 75 -5.05 -5.14 3.91
C ALA A 75 -5.84 -5.65 2.71
N LEU A 76 -5.17 -5.97 1.60
CA LEU A 76 -5.79 -6.63 0.45
C LEU A 76 -6.34 -8.01 0.82
N ALA A 77 -5.58 -8.78 1.62
CA ALA A 77 -6.03 -10.09 2.09
C ALA A 77 -7.23 -9.98 3.04
N ALA A 78 -7.31 -8.93 3.86
CA ALA A 78 -8.46 -8.69 4.74
C ALA A 78 -9.72 -8.20 3.99
N HIS A 79 -9.55 -7.57 2.83
CA HIS A 79 -10.65 -7.14 1.97
C HIS A 79 -11.28 -8.28 1.14
N ARG A 80 -10.47 -9.27 0.75
CA ARG A 80 -10.86 -10.38 -0.13
C ARG A 80 -11.62 -11.48 0.59
#